data_AF-A0A1S1MRG0-F1
#
_entry.id   AF-A0A1S1MRG0-F1
#
_cell.length_a   1.000
_cell.length_b   1.000
_cell.length_c   1.000
_cell.angle_alpha   90.00
_cell.angle_beta   90.00
_cell.angle_gamma   90.00
#
_symmetry.space_group_name_H-M   'P 1'
#
loop_
_entity.id
_entity.type
_entity.pdbx_description
1 polymer ?
#
loop_
_entity_poly.entity_id
_entity_poly.type
_entity_poly.pdbx_seq_one_letter_code
_entity_poly.pdbx_strand_id
1 'polypeptide(L)' 'MKKTLLGMVAAFTFVATSSFADEKTVAPQELVQEFTQMCLEWANDDGVDAQDLKKYVLDCVNEELTSNSYQTVSSVDI' A
#
# COMPACT_ATOMS: atom_id res chain seq x y z
N MET A 1 -13.60 -59.00 23.30
CA MET A 1 -12.70 -57.82 23.20
C MET A 1 -12.32 -57.61 21.74
N LYS A 2 -12.70 -56.47 21.15
CA LYS A 2 -11.91 -55.75 20.14
C LYS A 2 -12.58 -54.39 19.91
N LYS A 3 -12.03 -53.36 20.55
CA LYS A 3 -12.41 -51.96 20.35
C LYS A 3 -11.60 -51.49 19.14
N THR A 4 -12.24 -51.26 18.01
CA THR A 4 -11.58 -50.62 16.87
C THR A 4 -12.09 -49.19 16.81
N LEU A 5 -11.31 -48.27 17.38
CA LEU A 5 -11.54 -46.83 17.28
C LEU A 5 -11.19 -46.41 15.85
N LEU A 6 -12.20 -46.12 15.04
CA LEU A 6 -12.02 -45.52 13.72
C LEU A 6 -11.69 -44.04 13.94
N GLY A 7 -10.41 -43.69 13.88
CA GLY A 7 -9.94 -42.31 13.93
C GLY A 7 -10.29 -41.59 12.63
N MET A 8 -11.18 -40.60 12.70
CA MET A 8 -11.47 -39.71 11.58
C MET A 8 -10.56 -38.48 11.71
N VAL A 9 -9.38 -38.53 11.09
CA VAL A 9 -8.52 -37.37 10.91
C VAL A 9 -8.87 -36.76 9.55
N ALA A 10 -9.73 -35.74 9.56
CA ALA A 10 -9.93 -34.90 8.38
C ALA A 10 -8.72 -33.96 8.25
N ALA A 11 -7.83 -34.28 7.32
CA ALA A 11 -6.71 -33.42 6.97
C ALA A 11 -7.26 -32.15 6.27
N PHE A 12 -7.27 -31.02 6.98
CA PHE A 12 -7.44 -29.72 6.36
C PHE A 12 -6.16 -29.39 5.59
N THR A 13 -6.14 -29.68 4.29
CA THR A 13 -5.13 -29.13 3.38
C THR A 13 -5.46 -27.67 3.14
N PHE A 14 -4.79 -26.78 3.87
CA PHE A 14 -4.71 -25.37 3.51
C PHE A 14 -3.96 -25.29 2.17
N VAL A 15 -4.68 -25.03 1.09
CA VAL A 15 -4.06 -24.60 -0.16
C VAL A 15 -3.55 -23.19 0.10
N ALA A 16 -2.26 -23.07 0.40
CA ALA A 16 -1.59 -21.78 0.43
C ALA A 16 -1.60 -21.25 -1.01
N THR A 17 -2.51 -20.32 -1.30
CA THR A 17 -2.38 -19.49 -2.50
C THR A 17 -1.13 -18.65 -2.30
N SER A 18 -0.04 -19.00 -2.98
CA SER A 18 1.10 -18.12 -3.11
C SER A 18 0.60 -16.85 -3.82
N SER A 19 0.39 -15.79 -3.05
CA SER A 19 0.26 -14.45 -3.59
C SER A 19 1.57 -14.16 -4.33
N PHE A 20 1.54 -14.25 -5.66
CA PHE A 20 2.58 -13.62 -6.46
C PHE A 20 2.57 -12.15 -6.03
N ALA A 21 3.69 -11.69 -5.48
CA ALA A 21 3.87 -10.26 -5.24
C ALA A 21 3.83 -9.62 -6.62
N ASP A 22 2.68 -9.03 -6.97
CA ASP A 22 2.54 -8.21 -8.16
C ASP A 22 3.57 -7.08 -7.99
N GLU A 23 4.64 -7.13 -8.77
CA GLU A 23 5.67 -6.10 -8.75
C GLU A 23 5.00 -4.82 -9.25
N LYS A 24 4.60 -3.96 -8.31
CA LYS A 24 3.93 -2.69 -8.62
C LYS A 24 4.75 -1.93 -9.65
N THR A 25 4.08 -1.27 -10.60
CA THR A 25 4.77 -0.51 -11.65
C THR A 25 5.27 0.83 -11.10
N VAL A 26 6.32 1.37 -11.71
CA VAL A 26 6.77 2.75 -11.43
C VAL A 26 5.77 3.71 -12.07
N ALA A 27 5.31 4.71 -11.32
CA ALA A 27 4.37 5.70 -11.82
C ALA A 27 5.01 6.65 -12.84
N PRO A 28 4.25 7.14 -13.84
CA PRO A 28 4.68 8.27 -14.67
C PRO A 28 4.99 9.49 -13.81
N GLN A 29 6.01 10.26 -14.19
CA GLN A 29 6.40 11.48 -13.46
C GLN A 29 5.25 12.50 -13.38
N GLU A 30 4.46 12.62 -14.44
CA GLU A 30 3.29 13.51 -14.49
C GLU A 30 2.25 13.14 -13.43
N LEU A 31 2.02 11.84 -13.20
CA LEU A 31 1.09 11.37 -12.17
C LEU A 31 1.62 11.68 -10.75
N VAL A 32 2.92 11.53 -10.53
CA VAL A 32 3.55 11.92 -9.24
C VAL A 32 3.38 13.42 -9.00
N GLN A 33 3.51 14.25 -10.05
CA GLN A 33 3.29 15.69 -9.97
C GLN A 33 1.82 16.03 -9.69
N GLU A 34 0.87 15.36 -10.35
CA GLU A 34 -0.56 15.53 -10.11
C GLU A 34 -0.91 15.23 -8.65
N PHE A 35 -0.47 14.08 -8.11
CA PHE A 35 -0.68 13.76 -6.70
C PHE A 35 0.04 14.74 -5.78
N THR A 36 1.22 15.23 -6.14
CA THR A 36 1.94 16.23 -5.34
C THR A 36 1.14 17.52 -5.21
N GLN A 37 0.56 18.03 -6.31
CA GLN A 37 -0.28 19.23 -6.26
C GLN A 37 -1.55 19.01 -5.45
N MET A 38 -2.23 17.88 -5.64
CA MET A 38 -3.41 17.53 -4.85
C MET A 38 -3.11 17.46 -3.34
N CYS A 39 -2.00 16.81 -2.97
CA CYS A 39 -1.57 16.70 -1.58
C CYS A 39 -1.12 18.05 -0.99
N LEU A 40 -0.60 18.98 -1.80
CA LEU A 40 -0.30 20.35 -1.36
C LEU A 40 -1.58 21.14 -1.07
N GLU A 41 -2.61 20.99 -1.90
CA GLU A 41 -3.92 21.61 -1.67
C GLU A 41 -4.55 21.09 -0.36
N TRP A 42 -4.52 19.78 -0.13
CA TRP A 42 -5.02 19.19 1.13
C TRP A 42 -4.19 19.63 2.34
N ALA A 43 -2.86 19.69 2.21
CA ALA A 43 -2.01 20.18 3.29
C ALA A 43 -2.35 21.64 3.68
N ASN A 44 -2.67 22.47 2.69
CA ASN A 44 -3.08 23.85 2.92
C ASN A 44 -4.46 23.92 3.60
N ASP A 45 -5.42 23.11 3.15
CA ASP A 45 -6.77 23.06 3.72
C ASP A 45 -6.77 22.53 5.17
N ASP A 46 -5.87 21.58 5.46
CA ASP A 46 -5.65 21.01 6.80
C ASP A 46 -4.82 21.92 7.71
N GLY A 47 -4.23 22.99 7.18
CA GLY A 47 -3.38 23.92 7.94
C GLY A 47 -2.07 23.28 8.41
N VAL A 48 -1.47 22.41 7.59
CA VAL A 48 -0.20 21.75 7.91
C VAL A 48 0.94 22.77 8.02
N ASP A 49 1.67 22.72 9.14
CA ASP A 49 2.81 23.60 9.37
C ASP A 49 3.94 23.39 8.35
N ALA A 50 4.64 24.48 8.00
CA ALA A 50 5.71 24.45 7.01
C ALA A 50 6.85 23.46 7.34
N GLN A 51 7.09 23.20 8.63
CA GLN A 51 8.10 22.23 9.09
C GLN A 51 7.69 20.78 8.78
N ASP A 52 6.39 20.51 8.68
CA ASP A 52 5.80 19.18 8.49
C ASP A 52 5.33 18.95 7.05
N LEU A 53 5.17 20.03 6.26
CA LEU A 53 4.65 20.03 4.89
C LEU A 53 5.30 18.98 4.00
N LYS A 54 6.64 18.92 3.95
CA LYS A 54 7.34 17.97 3.07
C LYS A 54 7.08 16.52 3.44
N LYS A 55 6.97 16.22 4.74
CA LYS A 55 6.64 14.87 5.22
C LYS A 55 5.19 14.53 4.89
N TYR A 56 4.26 15.44 5.17
CA TYR A 56 2.84 15.26 4.87
C TYR A 56 2.62 14.96 3.38
N VAL A 57 3.19 15.79 2.49
CA VAL A 57 3.01 15.62 1.05
C VAL A 57 3.62 14.30 0.56
N LEU A 58 4.80 13.92 1.05
CA LEU A 58 5.43 12.65 0.68
C LEU A 58 4.58 11.44 1.12
N ASP A 59 4.04 11.47 2.34
CA ASP A 59 3.20 10.39 2.86
C ASP A 59 1.91 10.30 2.03
N CYS A 60 1.23 11.43 1.80
CA CYS A 60 0.02 11.51 0.98
C CYS A 60 0.25 10.99 -0.46
N VAL A 61 1.31 11.44 -1.14
CA VAL A 61 1.64 10.95 -2.50
C VAL A 61 1.87 9.45 -2.51
N ASN A 62 2.53 8.89 -1.49
CA ASN A 62 2.77 7.46 -1.40
C ASN A 62 1.49 6.65 -1.09
N GLU A 63 0.53 7.21 -0.37
CA GLU A 63 -0.81 6.64 -0.18
C GLU A 63 -1.57 6.57 -1.50
N GLU A 64 -1.56 7.66 -2.28
CA GLU A 64 -2.20 7.71 -3.61
C GLU A 64 -1.55 6.74 -4.60
N LEU A 65 -0.21 6.71 -4.67
CA LEU A 65 0.52 5.76 -5.52
C LEU A 65 0.18 4.31 -5.14
N THR A 66 0.20 4.00 -3.85
CA THR A 66 -0.08 2.65 -3.34
C THR A 66 -1.49 2.21 -3.68
N SER A 67 -2.47 3.11 -3.51
CA SER A 67 -3.90 2.89 -3.83
C SER A 67 -4.13 2.67 -5.33
N ASN A 68 -3.29 3.28 -6.17
CA ASN A 68 -3.29 3.11 -7.62
C ASN A 68 -2.36 1.99 -8.12
N SER A 69 -1.89 1.12 -7.22
CA SER A 69 -1.00 -0.02 -7.54
C SER A 69 0.38 0.35 -8.11
N TYR A 70 0.88 1.54 -7.80
CA TYR A 70 2.22 2.00 -8.13
C TYR A 70 3.22 1.81 -6.96
N GLN A 71 4.51 1.79 -7.29
CA GLN A 71 5.60 1.88 -6.32
C GLN A 71 5.61 3.23 -5.61
N THR A 72 6.11 3.25 -4.37
CA THR A 72 6.34 4.50 -3.63
C THR A 72 7.54 5.26 -4.17
N VAL A 73 7.58 6.57 -3.88
CA VAL A 73 8.73 7.44 -4.16
C VAL A 73 9.46 7.79 -2.86
N SER A 74 10.77 8.06 -2.97
CA SER A 74 11.59 8.49 -1.84
C SER A 74 11.53 10.00 -1.57
N SER A 75 11.05 10.78 -2.54
CA SER A 75 11.01 12.23 -2.47
C SER A 75 9.98 12.79 -3.45
N VAL A 76 9.48 13.98 -3.11
CA VAL A 76 8.66 14.84 -3.96
C VAL A 76 9.32 16.21 -4.02
N ASP A 77 9.12 16.92 -5.13
CA ASP A 77 9.62 18.27 -5.37
C ASP A 77 8.51 19.28 -5.06
N ILE A 78 8.70 20.08 -4.00
CA ILE A 78 7.79 21.14 -3.54
C ILE A 78 8.57 22.37 -3.07
#